data_AF-A0A950ZPZ8-F1
#
_entry.id   AF-A0A950ZPZ8-F1
#
_cell.length_a   1.000
_cell.length_b   1.000
_cell.length_c   1.000
_cell.angle_alpha   90.00
_cell.angle_beta   90.00
_cell.angle_gamma   90.00
#
_symmetry.space_group_name_H-M   'P 1'
#
loop_
_entity.id
_entity.type
_entity.pdbx_description
1 polymer ?
#
loop_
_entity_poly.entity_id
_entity_poly.type
_entity_poly.pdbx_seq_one_letter_code
_entity_poly.pdbx_strand_id
1 'polypeptide(L)'
;MKAFTGGKIAMWIGGSWNVSGFMESNTAFTPAQVPQVFKKPVAWAVTHSYTLPVQPKVDEAKRAASWKMMKWFQDNAVTWTLNGGVLGATLKAQTDPKVTANPSLKVMAGQVPIWGFARPTPKWANWDVKAPPVVQAIYGGTSEAPDALTQQADSLS
;
A
#
# COMPACT_ATOMS: atom_id res chain seq x y z
N MET A 1 -9.82 -5.59 10.27
CA MET A 1 -10.92 -5.31 9.35
C MET A 1 -12.23 -5.80 9.94
N LYS A 2 -12.39 -7.10 10.23
CA LYS A 2 -13.62 -7.67 10.81
C LYS A 2 -14.12 -6.97 12.08
N ALA A 3 -13.23 -6.60 13.00
CA ALA A 3 -13.60 -5.86 14.21
C ALA A 3 -14.19 -4.46 13.90
N PHE A 4 -13.70 -3.78 12.87
CA PHE A 4 -14.21 -2.47 12.45
C PHE A 4 -15.55 -2.59 11.73
N THR A 5 -15.64 -3.47 10.73
CA THR A 5 -16.89 -3.71 9.99
C THR A 5 -17.98 -4.31 10.88
N GLY A 6 -17.61 -5.02 11.95
CA GLY A 6 -18.51 -5.53 12.97
C GLY A 6 -18.82 -4.56 14.12
N GLY A 7 -18.40 -3.30 14.03
CA GLY A 7 -18.71 -2.25 15.01
C GLY A 7 -18.05 -2.41 16.39
N LYS A 8 -16.98 -3.20 16.50
CA LYS A 8 -16.27 -3.46 17.77
C LYS A 8 -15.17 -2.45 18.09
N ILE A 9 -14.71 -1.72 17.07
CA ILE A 9 -13.71 -0.65 17.21
C ILE A 9 -14.13 0.56 16.38
N ALA A 10 -13.86 1.76 16.88
CA ALA A 10 -14.22 3.02 16.22
C ALA A 10 -13.25 3.43 15.11
N MET A 11 -12.00 2.95 15.17
CA MET A 11 -10.93 3.31 14.23
C MET A 11 -10.21 2.06 13.73
N TRP A 12 -9.80 2.10 12.46
CA TRP A 12 -8.97 1.08 11.83
C TRP A 12 -7.89 1.75 10.97
N ILE A 13 -6.62 1.50 11.27
CA ILE A 13 -5.50 1.92 10.42
C ILE A 13 -5.19 0.76 9.48
N GLY A 14 -5.40 0.96 8.19
CA GLY A 14 -5.14 -0.04 7.18
C GLY A 14 -4.85 0.60 5.83
N GLY A 15 -4.47 -0.24 4.87
CA GLY A 15 -4.23 0.20 3.50
C GLY A 15 -5.51 0.51 2.74
N SER A 16 -5.34 1.27 1.67
CA SER A 16 -6.42 1.74 0.81
C SER A 16 -7.13 0.63 0.03
N TRP A 17 -6.49 -0.53 -0.14
CA TRP A 17 -7.07 -1.74 -0.74
C TRP A 17 -8.31 -2.27 0.01
N ASN A 18 -8.60 -1.79 1.23
CA ASN A 18 -9.81 -2.18 1.97
C ASN A 18 -11.04 -1.32 1.64
N VAL A 19 -10.86 -0.17 0.97
CA VAL A 19 -11.95 0.80 0.75
C VAL A 19 -13.08 0.20 -0.10
N SER A 20 -12.76 -0.54 -1.15
CA SER A 20 -13.76 -1.25 -1.97
C SER A 20 -14.57 -2.24 -1.13
N GLY A 21 -13.91 -3.03 -0.28
CA GLY A 21 -14.60 -3.94 0.64
C GLY A 21 -15.52 -3.25 1.64
N PHE A 22 -15.17 -2.03 2.10
CA PHE A 22 -16.07 -1.24 2.94
C PHE A 22 -17.30 -0.74 2.17
N MET A 23 -17.12 -0.30 0.92
CA MET A 23 -18.22 0.12 0.06
C MET A 23 -19.15 -1.05 -0.27
N GLU A 24 -18.59 -2.20 -0.67
CA GLU A 24 -19.36 -3.41 -1.00
C GLU A 24 -20.15 -3.97 0.19
N SER A 25 -19.61 -3.84 1.41
CA SER A 25 -20.27 -4.27 2.64
C SER A 25 -21.22 -3.24 3.24
N ASN A 26 -21.42 -2.08 2.59
CA ASN A 26 -22.16 -0.93 3.12
C ASN A 26 -21.72 -0.53 4.55
N THR A 27 -20.44 -0.73 4.87
CA THR A 27 -19.89 -0.29 6.15
C THR A 27 -19.88 1.23 6.16
N ALA A 28 -20.48 1.85 7.17
CA ALA A 28 -20.34 3.30 7.37
C ALA A 28 -18.91 3.62 7.81
N PHE A 29 -18.18 4.42 7.03
CA PHE A 29 -16.83 4.84 7.37
C PHE A 29 -16.55 6.27 6.88
N THR A 30 -15.59 6.92 7.53
CA THR A 30 -15.04 8.21 7.11
C THR A 30 -13.54 8.04 6.90
N PRO A 31 -13.00 8.30 5.69
CA PRO A 31 -11.56 8.28 5.47
C PRO A 31 -10.91 9.46 6.21
N ALA A 32 -9.76 9.22 6.82
CA ALA A 32 -8.97 10.23 7.52
C ALA A 32 -7.48 10.02 7.25
N GLN A 33 -6.67 11.08 7.43
CA GLN A 33 -5.22 10.97 7.35
C GLN A 33 -4.71 10.08 8.50
N VAL A 34 -3.61 9.36 8.22
CA VAL A 34 -2.89 8.59 9.25
C VAL A 34 -2.44 9.55 10.36
N PRO A 35 -2.78 9.28 11.63
CA PRO A 35 -2.39 10.15 12.73
C PRO A 35 -0.87 10.16 12.91
N GLN A 36 -0.33 11.32 13.25
CA GLN A 36 1.06 11.44 13.65
C GLN A 36 1.24 10.86 15.05
N VAL A 37 1.77 9.64 15.13
CA VAL A 37 2.03 8.95 16.41
C VAL A 37 3.47 9.13 16.92
N PHE A 38 4.39 9.61 16.07
CA PHE A 38 5.81 9.84 16.40
C PHE A 38 6.25 11.27 16.03
N LYS A 39 7.55 11.57 16.18
CA LYS A 39 8.11 12.91 15.92
C LYS A 39 7.88 13.44 14.51
N LYS A 40 7.75 12.57 13.51
CA LYS A 40 7.53 12.95 12.11
C LYS A 40 6.26 12.28 11.58
N PRO A 41 5.40 12.99 10.84
CA PRO A 41 4.29 12.37 10.14
C PRO A 41 4.84 11.45 9.04
N VAL A 42 4.30 10.24 8.95
CA VAL A 42 4.61 9.31 7.87
C VAL A 42 3.39 8.45 7.55
N ALA A 43 3.08 8.31 6.28
CA ALA A 43 2.16 7.30 5.76
C ALA A 43 2.95 6.38 4.83
N TRP A 44 3.06 5.09 5.17
CA TRP A 44 3.78 4.15 4.33
C TRP A 44 3.01 3.88 3.04
N ALA A 45 3.68 4.05 1.91
CA ALA A 45 3.14 3.84 0.58
C ALA A 45 3.90 2.71 -0.13
N VAL A 46 3.16 1.95 -0.93
CA VAL A 46 3.70 0.91 -1.80
C VAL A 46 3.14 1.09 -3.20
N THR A 47 3.92 0.70 -4.20
CA THR A 47 3.50 0.71 -5.60
C THR A 47 3.22 -0.71 -6.05
N HIS A 48 2.11 -0.91 -6.78
CA HIS A 48 1.84 -2.14 -7.51
C HIS A 48 2.21 -1.91 -8.97
N SER A 49 3.18 -2.68 -9.47
CA SER A 49 3.74 -2.51 -10.81
C SER A 49 3.71 -3.83 -11.56
N TYR A 50 3.41 -3.78 -12.85
CA TYR A 50 3.59 -4.92 -13.74
C TYR A 50 5.07 -5.12 -14.04
N THR A 51 5.51 -6.37 -14.09
CA THR A 51 6.86 -6.75 -14.50
C THR A 51 6.80 -7.80 -15.60
N LEU A 52 7.71 -7.70 -16.56
CA LEU A 52 7.94 -8.74 -17.56
C LEU A 52 9.20 -9.51 -17.16
N PRO A 53 9.07 -10.74 -16.63
CA PRO A 53 10.23 -11.52 -16.25
C PRO A 53 11.06 -11.88 -17.48
N VAL A 54 12.39 -11.89 -17.34
CA VAL A 54 13.30 -12.35 -18.39
C VAL A 54 12.96 -13.80 -18.74
N GLN A 55 12.75 -14.06 -20.03
CA GLN A 55 12.46 -15.40 -20.55
C GLN A 55 13.69 -15.93 -21.31
N PRO A 56 14.11 -17.19 -21.09
CA PRO A 56 15.21 -17.80 -21.86
C PRO A 56 14.94 -17.86 -23.36
N LYS A 57 13.67 -18.02 -23.74
CA LYS A 57 13.19 -17.94 -25.12
C LYS A 57 11.95 -17.05 -25.15
N VAL A 58 12.06 -15.91 -25.83
CA VAL A 58 10.96 -14.96 -25.95
C VAL A 58 10.00 -15.40 -27.06
N ASP A 59 8.71 -15.47 -26.72
CA ASP A 59 7.63 -15.54 -27.69
C ASP A 59 7.15 -14.11 -27.97
N GLU A 60 7.42 -13.62 -29.18
CA GLU A 60 7.13 -12.24 -29.56
C GLU A 60 5.63 -11.92 -29.56
N ALA A 61 4.78 -12.89 -29.92
CA ALA A 61 3.33 -12.71 -29.91
C ALA A 61 2.82 -12.54 -28.48
N LYS A 62 3.32 -13.36 -27.54
CA LYS A 62 2.98 -13.22 -26.12
C LYS A 62 3.52 -11.92 -25.53
N ARG A 63 4.76 -11.54 -25.87
CA ARG A 63 5.34 -10.27 -25.41
C ARG A 63 4.53 -9.08 -25.88
N ALA A 64 4.13 -9.05 -27.14
CA ALA A 64 3.27 -8.00 -27.69
C ALA A 64 1.88 -7.97 -27.02
N ALA A 65 1.29 -9.14 -26.75
CA ALA A 65 0.01 -9.23 -26.03
C ALA A 65 0.12 -8.70 -24.59
N SER A 66 1.18 -9.04 -23.86
CA SER A 66 1.42 -8.53 -22.50
C SER A 66 1.56 -7.01 -22.49
N TRP A 67 2.26 -6.43 -23.47
CA TRP A 67 2.36 -4.98 -23.61
C TRP A 67 1.01 -4.32 -23.89
N LYS A 68 0.20 -4.91 -24.77
CA LYS A 68 -1.17 -4.42 -25.03
C LYS A 68 -2.02 -4.43 -23.77
N MET A 69 -1.92 -5.48 -22.95
CA MET A 69 -2.62 -5.56 -21.66
C MET A 69 -2.16 -4.47 -20.69
N MET A 70 -0.85 -4.30 -20.51
CA MET A 70 -0.30 -3.25 -19.63
C MET A 70 -0.74 -1.85 -20.07
N LYS A 71 -0.72 -1.58 -21.38
CA LYS A 71 -1.21 -0.33 -21.96
C LYS A 71 -2.71 -0.13 -21.70
N TRP A 72 -3.51 -1.18 -21.86
CA TRP A 72 -4.95 -1.11 -21.60
C TRP A 72 -5.23 -0.68 -20.16
N PHE A 73 -4.53 -1.22 -19.16
CA PHE A 73 -4.68 -0.78 -17.77
C PHE A 73 -4.31 0.69 -17.58
N GLN A 74 -3.24 1.17 -18.23
CA GLN A 74 -2.83 2.57 -18.17
C GLN A 74 -3.89 3.50 -18.79
N ASP A 75 -4.44 3.12 -19.94
CA ASP A 75 -5.48 3.88 -20.64
C ASP A 75 -6.80 3.91 -19.83
N ASN A 76 -7.04 2.88 -19.02
CA ASN A 76 -8.22 2.71 -18.16
C ASN A 76 -7.96 3.02 -16.67
N ALA A 77 -6.88 3.72 -16.36
CA ALA A 77 -6.43 3.94 -14.98
C ALA A 77 -7.48 4.65 -14.09
N VAL A 78 -8.33 5.51 -14.65
CA VAL A 78 -9.41 6.18 -13.89
C VAL A 78 -10.38 5.15 -13.30
N THR A 79 -10.85 4.20 -14.11
CA THR A 79 -11.76 3.14 -13.67
C THR A 79 -11.11 2.28 -12.60
N TRP A 80 -9.84 1.93 -12.79
CA TRP A 80 -9.07 1.19 -11.79
C TRP A 80 -8.96 1.96 -10.46
N THR A 81 -8.69 3.26 -10.52
CA THR A 81 -8.57 4.12 -9.34
C THR A 81 -9.89 4.24 -8.56
N LEU A 82 -11.01 4.43 -9.27
CA LEU A 82 -12.32 4.57 -8.63
C LEU A 82 -12.80 3.27 -7.97
N ASN A 83 -12.56 2.12 -8.61
CA ASN A 83 -13.08 0.84 -8.13
C ASN A 83 -12.10 0.10 -7.20
N GLY A 84 -10.79 0.25 -7.43
CA GLY A 84 -9.76 -0.41 -6.64
C GLY A 84 -9.42 0.29 -5.33
N GLY A 85 -9.96 1.49 -5.09
CA GLY A 85 -9.68 2.26 -3.88
C GLY A 85 -8.23 2.71 -3.76
N VAL A 86 -7.44 2.65 -4.83
CA VAL A 86 -6.00 3.00 -4.87
C VAL A 86 -5.76 4.17 -5.82
N LEU A 87 -4.80 5.04 -5.50
CA LEU A 87 -4.43 6.13 -6.41
C LEU A 87 -3.69 5.59 -7.64
N GLY A 88 -4.18 5.94 -8.82
CA GLY A 88 -3.52 5.62 -10.08
C GLY A 88 -2.22 6.40 -10.22
N ALA A 89 -1.20 5.78 -10.81
CA ALA A 89 0.10 6.42 -11.03
C ALA A 89 0.11 7.39 -12.23
N THR A 90 -0.93 7.40 -13.06
CA THR A 90 -0.99 8.25 -14.25
C THR A 90 -1.56 9.62 -13.92
N LEU A 91 -1.06 10.66 -14.62
CA LEU A 91 -1.64 12.01 -14.50
C LEU A 91 -3.12 12.01 -14.84
N LYS A 92 -3.52 11.28 -15.90
CA LYS A 92 -4.92 11.10 -16.29
C LYS A 92 -5.80 10.67 -15.12
N ALA A 93 -5.36 9.69 -14.32
CA ALA A 93 -6.12 9.25 -13.16
C ALA A 93 -6.11 10.30 -12.03
N GLN A 94 -4.96 10.91 -11.77
CA GLN A 94 -4.78 11.86 -10.67
C GLN A 94 -5.53 13.19 -10.86
N THR A 95 -5.74 13.60 -12.11
CA THR A 95 -6.44 14.85 -12.45
C THR A 95 -7.89 14.65 -12.87
N ASP A 96 -8.38 13.40 -12.92
CA ASP A 96 -9.77 13.15 -13.31
C ASP A 96 -10.74 13.76 -12.27
N PRO A 97 -11.76 14.52 -12.69
CA PRO A 97 -12.72 15.13 -11.77
C PRO A 97 -13.42 14.13 -10.86
N LYS A 98 -13.69 12.90 -11.33
CA LYS A 98 -14.34 11.86 -10.53
C LYS A 98 -13.41 11.33 -9.43
N VAL A 99 -12.11 11.25 -9.73
CA VAL A 99 -11.08 10.84 -8.76
C VAL A 99 -10.88 11.92 -7.70
N THR A 100 -10.75 13.18 -8.11
CA THR A 100 -10.53 14.30 -7.20
C THR A 100 -11.75 14.64 -6.34
N ALA A 101 -12.95 14.33 -6.81
CA ALA A 101 -14.19 14.46 -6.03
C ALA A 101 -14.42 13.31 -5.04
N ASN A 102 -13.74 12.16 -5.18
CA ASN A 102 -13.92 11.01 -4.28
C ASN A 102 -13.29 11.30 -2.90
N PRO A 103 -14.03 11.24 -1.79
CA PRO A 103 -13.52 11.58 -0.46
C PRO A 103 -12.31 10.74 -0.02
N SER A 104 -12.35 9.42 -0.24
CA SER A 104 -11.26 8.50 0.15
C SER A 104 -9.99 8.77 -0.64
N LEU A 105 -10.12 8.97 -1.95
CA LEU A 105 -8.98 9.25 -2.83
C LEU A 105 -8.40 10.65 -2.56
N LYS A 106 -9.25 11.64 -2.24
CA LYS A 106 -8.81 12.99 -1.85
C LYS A 106 -7.98 12.98 -0.57
N VAL A 107 -8.44 12.25 0.46
CA VAL A 107 -7.67 12.09 1.71
C VAL A 107 -6.32 11.45 1.43
N MET A 108 -6.29 10.38 0.62
CA MET A 108 -5.05 9.69 0.27
C MET A 108 -4.08 10.60 -0.50
N ALA A 109 -4.58 11.35 -1.48
CA ALA A 109 -3.78 12.28 -2.29
C ALA A 109 -3.19 13.41 -1.42
N GLY A 110 -3.94 13.88 -0.42
CA GLY A 110 -3.45 14.86 0.55
C GLY A 110 -2.29 14.38 1.41
N GLN A 111 -2.03 13.07 1.48
CA GLN A 111 -0.90 12.50 2.24
C GLN A 111 0.37 12.32 1.41
N VAL A 112 0.37 12.59 0.10
CA VAL A 112 1.53 12.43 -0.78
C VAL A 112 2.82 13.09 -0.22
N PRO A 113 2.79 14.30 0.37
CA PRO A 113 4.00 14.93 0.92
C PRO A 113 4.64 14.18 2.11
N ILE A 114 3.88 13.29 2.77
CA ILE A 114 4.34 12.51 3.94
C ILE A 114 4.49 11.02 3.62
N TRP A 115 4.45 10.65 2.34
CA TRP A 115 4.62 9.25 1.95
C TRP A 115 6.04 8.76 2.20
N GLY A 116 6.15 7.68 2.97
CA GLY A 116 7.38 6.91 3.14
C GLY A 116 7.38 5.72 2.21
N PHE A 117 8.47 5.53 1.46
CA PHE A 117 8.68 4.35 0.63
C PHE A 117 9.85 3.52 1.16
N ALA A 118 9.66 2.20 1.14
CA ALA A 118 10.76 1.25 1.26
C ALA A 118 11.79 1.47 0.14
N ARG A 119 13.08 1.27 0.43
CA ARG A 119 14.10 1.27 -0.62
C ARG A 119 14.00 -0.04 -1.42
N PRO A 120 13.86 -0.02 -2.75
CA PRO A 120 13.72 -1.23 -3.57
C PRO A 120 15.08 -1.92 -3.73
N THR A 121 15.59 -2.50 -2.65
CA THR A 121 16.87 -3.23 -2.61
C THR A 121 16.64 -4.64 -2.08
N PRO A 122 17.45 -5.64 -2.47
CA PRO A 122 17.36 -6.99 -1.90
C PRO A 122 17.50 -7.00 -0.36
N LYS A 123 18.26 -6.05 0.22
CA LYS A 123 18.39 -5.89 1.67
C LYS A 123 17.06 -5.56 2.34
N TRP A 124 16.20 -4.78 1.69
CA TRP A 124 14.88 -4.46 2.22
C TRP A 124 13.99 -5.71 2.31
N ALA A 125 14.02 -6.58 1.30
CA ALA A 125 13.27 -7.84 1.33
C ALA A 125 13.70 -8.72 2.51
N ASN A 126 15.00 -8.81 2.78
CA ASN A 126 15.51 -9.52 3.95
C ASN A 126 15.07 -8.88 5.28
N TRP A 127 15.05 -7.55 5.35
CA TRP A 127 14.55 -6.83 6.53
C TRP A 127 13.06 -7.11 6.78
N ASP A 128 12.25 -7.06 5.72
CA ASP A 128 10.80 -7.21 5.78
C ASP A 128 10.37 -8.60 6.27
N VAL A 129 11.11 -9.66 5.91
CA VAL A 129 10.87 -11.02 6.41
C VAL A 129 11.23 -11.15 7.91
N LYS A 130 12.23 -10.40 8.38
CA LYS A 130 12.75 -10.51 9.76
C LYS A 130 12.08 -9.56 10.75
N ALA A 131 11.45 -8.48 10.28
CA ALA A 131 10.82 -7.47 11.14
C ALA A 131 9.60 -7.99 11.93
N PRO A 132 8.65 -8.77 11.35
CA PRO A 132 7.42 -9.13 12.06
C PRO A 132 7.65 -9.92 13.36
N PRO A 133 8.53 -10.95 13.43
CA PRO A 133 8.80 -11.66 14.68
C PRO A 133 9.37 -10.75 15.78
N VAL A 134 10.25 -9.81 15.42
CA VAL A 134 10.86 -8.84 16.35
C VAL A 134 9.78 -7.92 16.92
N VAL A 135 8.95 -7.34 16.06
CA VAL A 135 7.84 -6.48 16.47
C VAL A 135 6.84 -7.25 17.34
N GLN A 136 6.54 -8.50 17.00
CA GLN A 136 5.66 -9.35 17.79
C GLN A 136 6.23 -9.67 19.18
N ALA A 137 7.54 -9.90 19.30
CA ALA A 137 8.19 -10.13 20.59
C ALA A 137 8.12 -8.89 21.50
N ILE A 138 8.33 -7.69 20.93
CA ILE A 138 8.18 -6.42 21.66
C ILE A 138 6.73 -6.25 22.14
N TYR A 139 5.74 -6.38 21.26
CA TYR A 139 4.33 -6.24 21.65
C TYR A 139 3.86 -7.33 22.61
N GLY A 140 4.42 -8.53 22.52
CA GLY A 140 4.12 -9.65 23.41
C GLY A 140 4.84 -9.58 24.76
N GLY A 141 5.73 -8.60 24.96
CA GLY A 141 6.52 -8.45 26.19
C GLY A 141 7.56 -9.54 26.40
N THR A 142 7.95 -10.28 25.34
CA THR A 142 8.97 -11.33 25.42
C THR A 142 10.38 -10.80 25.08
N SER A 143 10.49 -9.54 24.66
CA SER A 143 11.75 -8.86 24.43
C SER A 143 11.62 -7.35 24.62
N GLU A 144 12.64 -6.71 25.18
CA GLU A 144 12.72 -5.26 25.29
C GLU A 144 13.05 -4.63 23.94
N ALA A 145 12.44 -3.48 23.64
CA ALA A 145 12.57 -2.83 22.33
C ALA A 145 14.03 -2.54 21.92
N PRO A 146 14.92 -2.03 22.80
CA PRO A 146 16.32 -1.78 22.43
C PRO A 146 17.08 -3.04 22.00
N ASP A 147 16.92 -4.14 22.74
CA ASP A 147 17.63 -5.39 22.50
C ASP A 147 17.14 -6.06 21.21
N ALA A 148 15.81 -6.11 21.04
CA ALA A 148 15.15 -6.68 19.87
C ALA A 148 15.57 -5.96 18.57
N LEU A 149 15.63 -4.63 18.60
CA LEU A 149 16.05 -3.83 17.45
C LEU A 149 17.54 -3.98 17.14
N THR A 150 18.38 -4.11 18.16
CA THR A 150 19.84 -4.34 17.99
C THR A 150 20.09 -5.70 17.34
N GLN A 151 19.48 -6.77 17.85
CA GLN A 151 19.58 -8.10 17.27
C GLN A 151 19.11 -8.14 15.81
N GLN A 152 18.03 -7.40 15.50
CA GLN A 152 17.56 -7.30 14.12
C GLN A 152 18.62 -6.63 13.22
N ALA A 153 19.22 -5.53 13.68
CA ALA A 153 20.26 -4.82 12.94
C ALA A 153 21.49 -5.71 12.67
N ASP A 154 21.96 -6.44 13.67
CA ASP A 154 23.09 -7.37 13.55
C ASP A 154 22.78 -8.53 12.58
N SER A 155 21.52 -8.94 12.47
CA SER A 155 21.11 -9.99 11.53
C SER A 155 21.12 -9.55 10.05
N LEU A 156 21.34 -8.26 9.79
CA LEU A 156 21.25 -7.65 8.45
C LEU A 156 22.61 -7.11 7.94
N SER A 157 23.63 -7.11 8.79
CA SER A 157 25.04 -6.86 8.42
C SER A 157 25.64 -8.04 7.69
#